data_AF-A0A183F649-F1
#
_entry.id   AF-A0A183F649-F1
#
_cell.length_a   1.000
_cell.length_b   1.000
_cell.length_c   1.000
_cell.angle_alpha   90.00
_cell.angle_beta   90.00
_cell.angle_gamma   90.00
#
_symmetry.space_group_name_H-M   'P 1'
#
loop_
_entity.id
_entity.type
_entity.pdbx_description
1 polymer ?
#
loop_
_entity_poly.entity_id
_entity_poly.type
_entity_poly.pdbx_seq_one_letter_code
_entity_poly.pdbx_strand_id
1 'polypeptide(L)'
;MEVETFNDFSKAAEALEHALRTIERGLEANAATKETSSSELAGLTALKEEIIGQLAQLAKFEKIKEVYAADENDAVLQLQALVEHASEDSIIRPSHIYALLIAHHAGKQNYRPAYRCITQLQKLQKNLDLATVIDAELLDKICDELQVARVTNVKQQHGDSDNEVEDVEYSHAMKKRESLF
;
A
#
# COMPACT_ATOMS: atom_id res chain seq x y z
N MET A 1 -1.89 -7.31 -21.27
CA MET A 1 -1.55 -6.82 -19.93
C MET A 1 -2.68 -5.89 -19.54
N GLU A 2 -3.55 -6.36 -18.65
CA GLU A 2 -4.84 -5.77 -18.30
C GLU A 2 -4.62 -4.48 -17.49
N VAL A 3 -4.44 -3.37 -18.19
CA VAL A 3 -4.43 -2.02 -17.58
C VAL A 3 -5.87 -1.56 -17.29
N GLU A 4 -6.89 -2.32 -17.72
CA GLU A 4 -8.31 -1.94 -17.65
C GLU A 4 -8.92 -2.08 -16.24
N THR A 5 -8.24 -2.71 -15.29
CA THR A 5 -8.64 -2.78 -13.87
C THR A 5 -7.73 -1.95 -12.97
N PHE A 6 -7.29 -0.79 -13.45
CA PHE A 6 -6.49 0.14 -12.66
C PHE A 6 -7.34 0.75 -11.54
N ASN A 7 -7.35 0.11 -10.37
CA ASN A 7 -7.98 0.60 -9.13
C ASN A 7 -9.31 1.32 -9.41
N ASP A 8 -10.26 0.62 -10.04
CA ASP A 8 -11.56 1.21 -10.37
C ASP A 8 -12.38 1.39 -9.08
N PHE A 9 -12.41 2.63 -8.61
CA PHE A 9 -13.17 3.04 -7.43
C PHE A 9 -14.60 3.47 -7.77
N SER A 10 -15.09 3.28 -9.00
CA SER A 10 -16.45 3.65 -9.42
C SER A 10 -17.52 3.09 -8.48
N LYS A 11 -17.46 1.80 -8.17
CA LYS A 11 -18.38 1.14 -7.25
C LYS A 11 -18.27 1.68 -5.81
N ALA A 12 -17.07 2.05 -5.38
CA ALA A 12 -16.86 2.65 -4.07
C ALA A 12 -17.49 4.05 -4.02
N ALA A 13 -17.33 4.85 -5.08
CA ALA A 13 -17.97 6.16 -5.20
C ALA A 13 -19.50 6.04 -5.19
N GLU A 14 -20.08 5.12 -5.97
CA GLU A 14 -21.53 4.87 -5.99
C GLU A 14 -22.07 4.47 -4.61
N ALA A 15 -21.37 3.58 -3.91
CA ALA A 15 -21.74 3.15 -2.57
C ALA A 15 -21.67 4.30 -1.56
N LEU A 16 -20.64 5.15 -1.63
CA LEU A 16 -20.48 6.32 -0.78
C LEU A 16 -21.54 7.38 -1.07
N GLU A 17 -21.90 7.62 -2.33
CA GLU A 17 -23.00 8.50 -2.68
C GLU A 17 -24.34 8.01 -2.12
N HIS A 18 -24.61 6.70 -2.20
CA HIS A 18 -25.81 6.13 -1.62
C HIS A 18 -25.82 6.25 -0.09
N ALA A 19 -24.68 6.01 0.57
CA ALA A 19 -24.53 6.20 2.01
C ALA A 19 -24.78 7.66 2.41
N LEU A 20 -24.21 8.62 1.67
CA LEU A 20 -24.42 10.06 1.88
C LEU A 20 -25.90 10.42 1.80
N ARG A 21 -26.60 10.01 0.73
CA ARG A 21 -28.05 10.26 0.56
C ARG A 21 -28.87 9.66 1.70
N THR A 22 -28.47 8.50 2.19
CA THR A 22 -29.16 7.82 3.31
C THR A 22 -28.98 8.59 4.62
N ILE A 23 -27.76 9.09 4.88
CA ILE A 23 -27.47 9.90 6.07
C ILE A 23 -28.20 11.24 6.02
N GLU A 24 -28.24 11.90 4.85
CA GLU A 24 -28.97 13.16 4.68
C GLU A 24 -30.47 12.99 4.95
N ARG A 25 -31.09 11.95 4.41
CA ARG A 25 -32.49 11.61 4.72
C ARG A 25 -32.72 11.32 6.20
N GLY A 26 -31.75 10.66 6.86
CA GLY A 26 -31.80 10.40 8.30
C GLY A 26 -31.72 11.69 9.13
N LEU A 27 -30.84 12.62 8.75
CA LEU A 27 -30.70 13.93 9.40
C LEU A 27 -31.97 14.78 9.24
N GLU A 28 -32.57 14.79 8.05
CA GLU A 28 -33.83 15.51 7.78
C GLU A 28 -35.00 14.93 8.58
N ALA A 29 -35.12 13.60 8.65
CA ALA A 29 -36.15 12.93 9.43
C ALA A 29 -35.99 13.21 10.94
N ASN A 30 -34.76 13.18 11.45
CA ASN A 30 -34.47 13.45 12.87
C ASN A 30 -34.75 14.93 13.24
N ALA A 31 -34.48 15.86 12.34
CA ALA A 31 -34.82 17.27 12.53
C ALA A 31 -36.35 17.50 12.64
N ALA A 32 -37.16 16.67 11.97
CA ALA A 32 -38.61 16.73 12.05
C ALA A 32 -39.18 16.11 13.34
N THR A 33 -38.57 15.02 13.84
CA THR A 33 -39.12 14.26 14.98
C THR A 33 -38.74 14.81 16.36
N LYS A 34 -37.71 15.67 16.49
CA LYS A 34 -37.22 16.28 17.77
C LYS A 34 -36.85 15.31 18.91
N GLU A 35 -36.96 14.00 18.71
CA GLU A 35 -36.72 12.96 19.73
C GLU A 35 -35.28 12.41 19.74
N THR A 36 -34.41 12.92 18.87
CA THR A 36 -33.08 12.35 18.65
C THR A 36 -32.03 12.95 19.59
N SER A 37 -31.25 12.08 20.23
CA SER A 37 -30.12 12.42 21.10
C SER A 37 -29.14 13.37 20.39
N SER A 38 -28.68 14.45 21.04
CA SER A 38 -27.66 15.35 20.48
C SER A 38 -26.38 14.63 20.04
N SER A 39 -26.05 13.52 20.70
CA SER A 39 -24.92 12.65 20.36
C SER A 39 -25.08 11.90 19.03
N GLU A 40 -26.29 11.47 18.66
CA GLU A 40 -26.54 10.74 17.41
C GLU A 40 -26.48 11.69 16.21
N LEU A 41 -27.00 12.90 16.36
CA LEU A 41 -26.89 13.96 15.36
C LEU A 41 -25.42 14.35 15.10
N ALA A 42 -24.61 14.46 16.17
CA ALA A 42 -23.19 14.71 16.05
C ALA A 42 -22.46 13.57 15.32
N GLY A 43 -22.78 12.31 15.65
CA GLY A 43 -22.19 11.14 14.99
C GLY A 43 -22.54 11.05 13.50
N LEU A 44 -23.80 11.28 13.13
CA LEU A 44 -24.24 11.29 11.73
C LEU A 44 -23.61 12.45 10.94
N THR A 45 -23.43 13.62 11.57
CA THR A 45 -22.78 14.76 10.93
C THR A 45 -21.29 14.49 10.69
N ALA A 46 -20.59 13.91 11.67
CA ALA A 46 -19.19 13.51 11.51
C ALA A 46 -19.01 12.48 10.40
N LEU A 47 -19.87 11.45 10.36
CA LEU A 47 -19.85 10.43 9.31
C LEU A 47 -20.14 11.03 7.92
N LYS A 48 -21.05 12.00 7.84
CA LYS A 48 -21.31 12.75 6.61
C LYS A 48 -20.05 13.47 6.11
N GLU A 49 -19.37 14.20 6.99
CA GLU A 49 -18.13 14.91 6.64
C GLU A 49 -17.02 13.95 6.18
N GLU A 50 -16.90 12.80 6.83
CA GLU A 50 -15.96 11.75 6.43
C GLU A 50 -16.24 11.22 5.03
N ILE A 51 -17.50 10.86 4.73
CA ILE A 51 -17.90 10.36 3.41
C ILE A 51 -17.66 11.41 2.31
N ILE A 52 -17.95 12.69 2.60
CA ILE A 52 -17.65 13.79 1.66
C ILE A 52 -16.15 13.89 1.42
N GLY A 53 -15.33 13.77 2.46
CA GLY A 53 -13.87 13.74 2.35
C GLY A 53 -13.37 12.59 1.47
N GLN A 54 -13.91 11.39 1.66
CA GLN A 54 -13.57 10.20 0.86
C GLN A 54 -13.98 10.37 -0.61
N LEU A 55 -15.19 10.86 -0.89
CA LEU A 55 -15.65 11.17 -2.24
C LEU A 55 -14.74 12.22 -2.92
N ALA A 56 -14.30 13.24 -2.20
CA ALA A 56 -13.38 14.24 -2.72
C ALA A 56 -12.00 13.65 -3.06
N GLN A 57 -11.50 12.68 -2.29
CA GLN A 57 -10.27 11.95 -2.61
C GLN A 57 -10.44 11.10 -3.88
N LEU A 58 -11.56 10.38 -4.03
CA LEU A 58 -11.86 9.60 -5.23
C LEU A 58 -11.94 10.48 -6.48
N ALA A 59 -12.64 11.62 -6.39
CA ALA A 59 -12.77 12.56 -7.51
C ALA A 59 -11.41 13.15 -7.93
N LYS A 60 -10.53 13.47 -6.97
CA LYS A 60 -9.16 13.91 -7.26
C LYS A 60 -8.37 12.83 -8.01
N PHE A 61 -8.50 11.58 -7.60
CA PHE A 61 -7.78 10.48 -8.23
C PHE A 61 -8.29 10.19 -9.65
N GLU A 62 -9.60 10.27 -9.88
CA GLU A 62 -10.14 10.11 -11.24
C GLU A 62 -9.65 11.22 -12.17
N LYS A 63 -9.59 12.47 -11.68
CA LYS A 63 -8.99 13.58 -12.42
C LYS A 63 -7.51 13.34 -12.74
N ILE A 64 -6.75 12.74 -11.81
CA ILE A 64 -5.35 12.38 -12.08
C ILE A 64 -5.25 11.32 -13.19
N LYS A 65 -6.18 10.36 -13.26
CA LYS A 65 -6.22 9.38 -14.35
C LYS A 65 -6.50 10.04 -15.70
N GLU A 66 -7.40 11.03 -15.74
CA GLU A 66 -7.64 11.83 -16.95
C GLU A 66 -6.37 12.59 -17.38
N VAL A 67 -5.69 13.23 -16.42
CA VAL A 67 -4.41 13.92 -16.68
C VAL A 67 -3.35 12.93 -17.16
N TYR A 68 -3.29 11.73 -16.59
CA TYR A 68 -2.30 10.72 -16.98
C TYR A 68 -2.41 10.33 -18.46
N ALA A 69 -3.62 10.30 -19.01
CA ALA A 69 -3.83 10.05 -20.44
C ALA A 69 -3.36 11.21 -21.34
N ALA A 70 -3.26 12.43 -20.81
CA ALA A 70 -2.86 13.63 -21.54
C ALA A 70 -1.38 14.01 -21.33
N ASP A 71 -0.92 13.99 -20.08
CA ASP A 71 0.45 14.28 -19.63
C ASP A 71 0.81 13.38 -18.43
N GLU A 72 1.55 12.31 -18.71
CA GLU A 72 1.98 11.36 -17.71
C GLU A 72 2.90 11.98 -16.64
N ASN A 73 3.70 12.99 -16.98
CA ASN A 73 4.65 13.57 -16.02
C ASN A 73 3.92 14.44 -15.00
N ASP A 74 2.93 15.22 -15.45
CA ASP A 74 2.09 16.01 -14.56
C ASP A 74 1.27 15.09 -13.64
N ALA A 75 0.72 13.99 -14.18
CA ALA A 75 0.01 13.01 -13.36
C ALA A 75 0.90 12.37 -12.29
N VAL A 76 2.16 12.07 -12.59
CA VAL A 76 3.12 11.56 -11.58
C VAL A 76 3.35 12.58 -10.47
N LEU A 77 3.48 13.88 -10.80
CA LEU A 77 3.61 14.94 -9.79
C LEU A 77 2.36 15.04 -8.93
N GLN A 78 1.18 14.96 -9.53
CA GLN A 78 -0.09 14.97 -8.78
C GLN A 78 -0.26 13.73 -7.90
N LEU A 79 0.19 12.54 -8.34
CA LEU A 79 0.20 11.33 -7.50
C LEU A 79 1.16 11.46 -6.31
N GLN A 80 2.33 12.08 -6.50
CA GLN A 80 3.27 12.35 -5.41
C GLN A 80 2.66 13.31 -4.38
N ALA A 81 2.05 14.40 -4.83
CA ALA A 81 1.33 15.32 -3.94
C ALA A 81 0.15 14.63 -3.22
N LEU A 82 -0.55 13.70 -3.89
CA LEU A 82 -1.64 12.94 -3.28
C LEU A 82 -1.15 12.05 -2.13
N VAL A 83 0.01 11.40 -2.27
CA VAL A 83 0.63 10.59 -1.20
C VAL A 83 0.98 11.41 0.02
N GLU A 84 1.51 12.62 -0.16
CA GLU A 84 1.92 13.49 0.96
C GLU A 84 0.75 13.85 1.88
N HIS A 85 -0.48 13.81 1.36
CA HIS A 85 -1.70 14.11 2.10
C HIS A 85 -2.52 12.86 2.47
N ALA A 86 -2.13 11.68 1.99
CA ALA A 86 -2.85 10.44 2.23
C ALA A 86 -2.42 9.78 3.56
N SER A 87 -3.38 9.38 4.36
CA SER A 87 -3.20 8.56 5.57
C SER A 87 -3.48 7.08 5.30
N GLU A 88 -3.09 6.19 6.21
CA GLU A 88 -3.41 4.77 6.09
C GLU A 88 -4.92 4.46 6.06
N ASP A 89 -5.72 5.34 6.69
CA ASP A 89 -7.18 5.26 6.74
C ASP A 89 -7.86 5.91 5.52
N SER A 90 -7.09 6.51 4.61
CA SER A 90 -7.64 7.10 3.40
C SER A 90 -8.20 6.03 2.47
N ILE A 91 -9.32 6.32 1.82
CA ILE A 91 -9.92 5.40 0.83
C ILE A 91 -8.93 5.05 -0.29
N ILE A 92 -8.08 6.02 -0.66
CA ILE A 92 -6.91 5.82 -1.49
C ILE A 92 -5.67 5.81 -0.59
N ARG A 93 -5.25 4.60 -0.23
CA ARG A 93 -4.08 4.39 0.63
C ARG A 93 -2.78 4.74 -0.07
N PRO A 94 -1.75 5.21 0.66
CA PRO A 94 -0.40 5.42 0.13
C PRO A 94 0.15 4.19 -0.60
N SER A 95 -0.11 2.98 -0.11
CA SER A 95 0.29 1.72 -0.74
C SER A 95 -0.20 1.60 -2.18
N HIS A 96 -1.47 1.91 -2.43
CA HIS A 96 -2.04 1.88 -3.78
C HIS A 96 -1.33 2.89 -4.68
N ILE A 97 -1.11 4.12 -4.21
CA ILE A 97 -0.48 5.17 -5.02
C ILE A 97 0.98 4.82 -5.35
N TYR A 98 1.75 4.32 -4.38
CA TYR A 98 3.12 3.88 -4.61
C TYR A 98 3.20 2.72 -5.60
N ALA A 99 2.26 1.77 -5.56
CA ALA A 99 2.20 0.68 -6.54
C ALA A 99 2.07 1.22 -7.97
N LEU A 100 1.26 2.26 -8.17
CA LEU A 100 1.12 2.93 -9.47
C LEU A 100 2.41 3.62 -9.91
N LEU A 101 3.06 4.35 -9.01
CA LEU A 101 4.34 5.01 -9.29
C LEU A 101 5.44 4.01 -9.65
N ILE A 102 5.48 2.87 -8.95
CA ILE A 102 6.45 1.79 -9.21
C ILE A 102 6.19 1.16 -10.57
N ALA A 103 4.93 0.81 -10.87
CA ALA A 103 4.54 0.28 -12.17
C ALA A 103 4.86 1.25 -13.31
N HIS A 104 4.59 2.55 -13.13
CA HIS A 104 4.91 3.59 -14.10
C HIS A 104 6.42 3.64 -14.39
N HIS A 105 7.26 3.76 -13.35
CA HIS A 105 8.70 3.87 -13.52
C HIS A 105 9.32 2.59 -14.10
N ALA A 106 8.87 1.42 -13.65
CA ALA A 106 9.34 0.14 -14.16
C ALA A 106 8.92 -0.10 -15.62
N GLY A 107 7.70 0.32 -16.01
CA GLY A 107 7.24 0.27 -17.40
C GLY A 107 8.11 1.10 -18.35
N LYS A 108 8.65 2.22 -17.87
CA LYS A 108 9.62 3.06 -18.58
C LYS A 108 11.08 2.60 -18.46
N GLN A 109 11.32 1.41 -17.90
CA GLN A 109 12.67 0.87 -17.61
C GLN A 109 13.51 1.78 -16.70
N ASN A 110 12.86 2.68 -15.96
CA ASN A 110 13.49 3.57 -14.99
C ASN A 110 13.50 2.88 -13.62
N TYR A 111 14.35 1.85 -13.48
CA TYR A 111 14.36 1.00 -12.28
C TYR A 111 14.85 1.74 -11.02
N ARG A 112 15.76 2.72 -11.14
CA ARG A 112 16.24 3.51 -9.99
C ARG A 112 15.12 4.31 -9.31
N PRO A 113 14.33 5.13 -10.04
CA PRO A 113 13.12 5.76 -9.48
C PRO A 113 12.11 4.76 -8.91
N ALA A 114 11.88 3.63 -9.60
CA ALA A 114 10.96 2.60 -9.11
C ALA A 114 11.41 2.04 -7.75
N TYR A 115 12.69 1.70 -7.61
CA TYR A 115 13.25 1.22 -6.35
C TYR A 115 13.22 2.27 -5.25
N ARG A 116 13.44 3.55 -5.58
CA ARG A 116 13.26 4.64 -4.60
C ARG A 116 11.83 4.65 -4.04
N CYS A 117 10.82 4.50 -4.89
CA CYS A 117 9.43 4.39 -4.46
C CYS A 117 9.19 3.17 -3.55
N ILE A 118 9.78 2.01 -3.86
CA ILE A 118 9.72 0.81 -2.99
C ILE A 118 10.28 1.13 -1.59
N THR A 119 11.49 1.70 -1.53
CA THR A 119 12.11 2.03 -0.24
C THR A 119 11.33 3.08 0.56
N GLN A 120 10.67 4.03 -0.11
CA GLN A 120 9.82 5.01 0.55
C GLN A 120 8.56 4.35 1.13
N LEU A 121 7.92 3.46 0.37
CA LEU A 121 6.76 2.71 0.83
C LEU A 121 7.10 1.85 2.07
N GLN A 122 8.24 1.14 2.05
CA GLN A 122 8.69 0.35 3.21
C GLN A 122 8.99 1.19 4.46
N LYS A 123 9.48 2.43 4.28
CA LYS A 123 9.73 3.35 5.39
C LYS A 123 8.43 3.83 6.01
N LEU A 124 7.42 4.10 5.19
CA LEU A 124 6.09 4.51 5.64
C LEU A 124 5.36 3.34 6.32
N GLN A 125 5.42 2.15 5.73
CA GLN A 125 4.66 0.98 6.18
C GLN A 125 5.57 -0.23 6.38
N LYS A 126 6.26 -0.28 7.53
CA LYS A 126 7.28 -1.30 7.83
C LYS A 126 6.78 -2.74 7.87
N ASN A 127 5.50 -2.93 8.16
CA ASN A 127 4.87 -4.24 8.27
C ASN A 127 4.08 -4.64 7.01
N LEU A 128 4.11 -3.82 5.96
CA LEU A 128 3.41 -4.11 4.72
C LEU A 128 4.18 -5.18 3.93
N ASP A 129 3.48 -6.25 3.58
CA ASP A 129 4.00 -7.20 2.60
C ASP A 129 3.82 -6.63 1.19
N LEU A 130 4.93 -6.22 0.56
CA LEU A 130 4.90 -5.60 -0.76
C LEU A 130 4.29 -6.48 -1.84
N ALA A 131 4.40 -7.81 -1.70
CA ALA A 131 3.83 -8.77 -2.63
C ALA A 131 2.29 -8.78 -2.62
N THR A 132 1.66 -8.21 -1.59
CA THR A 132 0.19 -8.06 -1.52
C THR A 132 -0.34 -6.85 -2.28
N VAL A 133 0.52 -5.90 -2.63
CA VAL A 133 0.15 -4.63 -3.24
C VAL A 133 0.74 -4.49 -4.64
N ILE A 134 1.91 -5.08 -4.88
CA ILE A 134 2.67 -5.00 -6.12
C ILE A 134 2.98 -6.41 -6.57
N ASP A 135 2.88 -6.65 -7.88
CA ASP A 135 3.25 -7.91 -8.49
C ASP A 135 4.69 -8.31 -8.12
N ALA A 136 4.85 -9.51 -7.58
CA ALA A 136 6.13 -10.05 -7.15
C ALA A 136 7.13 -10.15 -8.32
N GLU A 137 6.66 -10.45 -9.54
CA GLU A 137 7.52 -10.50 -10.72
C GLU A 137 8.09 -9.13 -11.07
N LEU A 138 7.28 -8.08 -10.91
CA LEU A 138 7.70 -6.70 -11.14
C LEU A 138 8.73 -6.27 -10.10
N LEU A 139 8.51 -6.60 -8.82
CA LEU A 139 9.44 -6.32 -7.74
C LEU A 139 10.79 -7.01 -7.95
N ASP A 140 10.76 -8.31 -8.26
CA ASP A 140 11.96 -9.10 -8.51
C ASP A 140 12.73 -8.55 -9.72
N LYS A 141 12.04 -8.20 -10.81
CA LYS A 141 12.66 -7.57 -11.99
C LYS A 141 13.37 -6.26 -11.66
N ILE A 142 12.76 -5.38 -10.86
CA ILE A 142 13.40 -4.12 -10.43
C ILE A 142 14.67 -4.41 -9.61
N CYS A 143 14.64 -5.43 -8.74
CA CYS A 143 15.78 -5.79 -7.90
C CYS A 143 16.92 -6.39 -8.71
N ASP A 144 16.60 -7.32 -9.61
CA ASP A 144 17.58 -8.02 -10.44
C ASP A 144 18.32 -7.03 -11.37
N GLU A 145 17.61 -6.07 -11.98
CA GLU A 145 18.19 -5.03 -12.85
C GLU A 145 19.11 -4.06 -12.10
N LEU A 146 18.84 -3.82 -10.82
CA LEU A 146 19.67 -2.96 -9.98
C LEU A 146 20.74 -3.74 -9.20
N GLN A 147 20.76 -5.06 -9.31
CA GLN A 147 21.63 -5.96 -8.52
C GLN A 147 21.51 -5.73 -7.01
N VAL A 148 20.29 -5.50 -6.52
CA VAL A 148 19.99 -5.31 -5.10
C VAL A 148 19.27 -6.53 -4.53
N ALA A 149 19.32 -6.71 -3.20
CA ALA A 149 18.61 -7.78 -2.53
C ALA A 149 17.10 -7.68 -2.80
N ARG A 150 16.48 -8.83 -3.09
CA ARG A 150 15.04 -8.90 -3.36
C ARG A 150 14.24 -8.49 -2.13
N VAL A 151 13.14 -7.78 -2.39
CA VAL A 151 12.28 -7.21 -1.34
C VAL A 151 11.04 -8.09 -1.09
N THR A 152 10.82 -9.10 -1.92
CA THR A 152 9.80 -10.11 -1.73
C THR A 152 10.22 -11.04 -0.58
N ASN A 153 9.33 -11.30 0.37
CA ASN A 153 9.53 -12.35 1.37
C ASN A 153 9.36 -13.71 0.69
N VAL A 154 10.34 -14.10 -0.13
CA VAL A 154 10.56 -15.52 -0.39
C VAL A 154 10.91 -16.10 0.97
N LYS A 155 9.92 -16.73 1.64
CA LYS A 155 10.19 -17.63 2.75
C LYS A 155 11.43 -18.42 2.36
N GLN A 156 12.49 -18.26 3.14
CA GLN A 156 13.70 -19.07 3.05
C GLN A 156 13.30 -20.52 2.75
N GLN A 157 13.44 -20.91 1.49
CA GLN A 157 13.61 -22.30 1.11
C GLN A 157 15.09 -22.41 0.78
N HIS A 158 15.75 -23.18 1.65
CA HIS A 158 17.14 -23.61 1.64
C HIS A 158 17.95 -23.34 0.37
N GLY A 159 19.01 -22.58 0.57
CA GLY A 159 20.25 -22.65 -0.20
C GLY A 159 21.33 -22.21 0.76
N ASP A 160 21.65 -23.10 1.70
CA ASP A 160 22.67 -22.89 2.71
C ASP A 160 23.98 -22.49 2.03
N SER A 161 24.65 -21.53 2.66
CA SER A 161 25.93 -21.01 2.25
C SER A 161 26.96 -22.13 2.37
N ASP A 162 27.23 -22.83 1.26
CA ASP A 162 28.33 -23.78 1.20
C ASP A 162 29.66 -23.01 1.12
N ASN A 163 30.09 -22.54 2.29
CA ASN A 163 31.42 -22.02 2.54
C ASN A 163 32.20 -23.10 3.30
N GLU A 164 32.33 -24.28 2.69
CA GLU A 164 33.28 -25.31 3.12
C GLU A 164 34.61 -25.07 2.41
N VAL A 165 35.48 -24.29 3.04
CA VAL A 165 36.92 -24.49 2.90
C VAL A 165 37.39 -25.27 4.12
N GLU A 166 37.72 -26.53 3.84
CA GLU A 166 38.43 -27.47 4.71
C GLU A 166 39.68 -26.82 5.30
N ASP A 167 39.84 -26.91 6.63
CA ASP A 167 41.10 -27.40 7.18
C ASP A 167 40.88 -28.03 8.56
N VAL A 168 41.22 -29.31 8.58
CA VAL A 168 41.48 -30.24 9.68
C VAL A 168 42.53 -29.60 10.65
N GLU A 169 42.67 -29.90 11.93
CA GLU A 169 42.90 -31.22 12.52
C GLU A 169 42.90 -31.12 14.07
N TYR A 170 42.12 -32.00 14.69
CA TYR A 170 42.30 -32.68 15.97
C TYR A 170 43.12 -32.06 17.13
N SER A 171 42.50 -32.05 18.31
CA SER A 171 43.16 -32.54 19.52
C SER A 171 42.14 -33.11 20.51
N HIS A 172 42.16 -34.44 20.59
CA HIS A 172 41.54 -35.25 21.64
C HIS A 172 41.96 -34.78 23.05
N ALA A 173 41.00 -34.62 23.96
CA ALA A 173 41.25 -34.79 25.39
C ALA A 173 39.99 -35.27 26.13
N MET A 174 39.81 -36.59 26.10
CA MET A 174 39.34 -37.48 27.17
C MET A 174 38.26 -37.00 28.18
N LYS A 175 37.11 -37.68 28.07
CA LYS A 175 36.26 -38.21 29.15
C LYS A 175 36.89 -38.25 30.56
N LYS A 176 36.14 -37.74 31.55
CA LYS A 176 35.89 -38.37 32.86
C LYS A 176 34.50 -37.92 33.33
N ARG A 177 33.45 -38.74 33.12
CA ARG A 177 32.84 -39.69 34.07
C ARG A 177 32.24 -39.04 35.32
N GLU A 178 30.89 -39.06 35.34
CA GLU A 178 29.98 -39.53 36.40
C GLU A 178 30.34 -39.31 37.87
N SER A 179 29.45 -38.63 38.59
CA SER A 179 28.61 -39.17 39.70
C SER A 179 28.03 -37.99 40.50
N LEU A 180 26.71 -37.78 40.53
CA LEU A 180 25.82 -38.21 41.62
C LEU A 180 26.41 -37.94 43.01
N PHE A 181 26.02 -36.80 43.63
CA PHE A 181 25.09 -36.70 44.76
C PHE A 181 24.95 -35.23 45.17
#